data_AF-A0A401R301-F1
#
_entry.id   AF-A0A401R301-F1
#
_cell.length_a   1.000
_cell.length_b   1.000
_cell.length_c   1.000
_cell.angle_alpha   90.00
_cell.angle_beta   90.00
_cell.angle_gamma   90.00
#
_symmetry.space_group_name_H-M   'P 1'
#
loop_
_entity.id
_entity.type
_entity.pdbx_description
1 polymer ?
#
loop_
_entity_poly.entity_id
_entity_poly.type
_entity_poly.pdbx_seq_one_letter_code
_entity_poly.pdbx_strand_id
1 'polypeptide(L)' 'MPPQKPCPDCGGAGTVEWETPGGHKVTTQCSGCAGTGTVLA' A
#
# COMPACT_ATOMS: atom_id res chain seq x y z
N MET A 1 0.95 -22.07 -3.70
CA MET A 1 0.49 -20.77 -3.17
C MET A 1 -0.57 -20.24 -4.12
N PRO A 2 -1.69 -19.67 -3.63
CA PRO A 2 -2.70 -19.06 -4.49
C PRO A 2 -2.07 -17.91 -5.31
N PRO A 3 -2.56 -17.66 -6.53
CA PRO A 3 -2.09 -16.54 -7.34
C PRO A 3 -2.37 -15.21 -6.61
N GLN A 4 -1.36 -14.37 -6.56
CA GLN A 4 -1.41 -13.04 -5.95
C GLN A 4 -1.27 -11.98 -7.05
N LYS A 5 -2.08 -10.93 -6.99
CA LYS A 5 -1.97 -9.76 -7.89
C LYS A 5 -1.48 -8.53 -7.12
N PRO A 6 -0.85 -7.55 -7.78
CA PRO A 6 -0.48 -6.30 -7.14
C PRO A 6 -1.71 -5.65 -6.49
N CYS A 7 -1.55 -5.14 -5.27
CA CYS A 7 -2.61 -4.39 -4.61
C CYS A 7 -2.96 -3.15 -5.45
N PRO A 8 -4.23 -2.98 -5.89
CA PRO A 8 -4.61 -1.86 -6.75
C PRO A 8 -4.53 -0.52 -6.02
N ASP A 9 -4.72 -0.49 -4.70
CA ASP A 9 -4.72 0.73 -3.89
C ASP A 9 -3.33 1.38 -3.79
N CYS A 10 -2.26 0.57 -3.71
CA CYS A 10 -0.89 1.07 -3.64
C CYS A 10 -0.02 0.65 -4.83
N GLY A 11 -0.63 0.12 -5.89
CA GLY A 11 0.08 -0.33 -7.10
C GLY A 11 1.16 -1.39 -6.86
N GLY A 12 1.04 -2.20 -5.80
CA GLY A 12 2.06 -3.19 -5.45
C GLY A 12 3.08 -2.77 -4.38
N ALA A 13 3.10 -1.52 -3.95
CA ALA A 13 4.14 -1.01 -3.05
C ALA A 13 4.04 -1.52 -1.59
N GLY A 14 2.84 -1.89 -1.13
CA GLY A 14 2.57 -2.23 0.28
C GLY A 14 2.41 -1.03 1.20
N THR A 15 2.84 0.16 0.77
CA THR A 15 2.70 1.41 1.52
C THR A 15 2.13 2.51 0.64
N VAL A 16 1.56 3.53 1.28
CA VAL A 16 1.13 4.77 0.64
C VAL A 16 1.82 5.96 1.29
N GLU A 17 2.27 6.90 0.46
CA GLU A 17 2.90 8.14 0.93
C GLU A 17 1.92 9.30 0.82
N TRP A 18 1.89 10.15 1.84
CA TRP A 18 1.09 11.37 1.86
C TRP A 18 1.79 12.43 2.69
N GLU A 19 1.40 13.69 2.49
CA GLU A 19 1.98 14.82 3.22
C GLU A 19 0.98 15.34 4.25
N THR A 20 1.43 15.51 5.48
CA THR A 20 0.64 16.17 6.53
C THR A 20 0.48 17.66 6.22
N PRO A 21 -0.54 18.33 6.74
CA PRO A 21 -0.68 19.78 6.60
C PRO A 21 0.52 20.60 7.09
N GLY A 22 1.38 20.02 7.94
CA GLY A 22 2.64 20.63 8.40
C GLY A 22 3.84 20.42 7.46
N GLY A 23 3.65 19.79 6.30
CA GLY A 23 4.71 19.55 5.32
C GLY A 23 5.58 18.32 5.63
N HIS A 24 5.19 17.47 6.58
CA HIS A 24 5.89 16.21 6.82
C HIS A 24 5.37 15.12 5.90
N LYS A 25 6.27 14.49 5.16
CA LYS A 25 5.97 13.26 4.41
C LYS A 25 5.84 12.09 5.38
N VAL A 26 4.74 11.38 5.26
CA VAL A 26 4.42 10.21 6.07
C VAL A 26 4.18 9.04 5.13
N THR A 27 4.84 7.93 5.43
CA THR A 27 4.60 6.65 4.77
C THR A 27 3.76 5.79 5.71
N THR A 28 2.56 5.43 5.29
CA THR A 28 1.68 4.54 6.05
C THR A 28 1.51 3.22 5.32
N GLN A 29 1.21 2.17 6.09
CA GLN A 29 0.86 0.88 5.52
C GLN A 29 -0.36 1.01 4.61
N CYS A 30 -0.32 0.39 3.43
CA CYS A 30 -1.49 0.33 2.57
C CYS A 30 -2.53 -0.62 3.18
N SER A 31 -3.66 -0.07 3.59
CA SER A 31 -4.76 -0.84 4.20
C SER A 31 -5.34 -1.89 3.25
N GLY A 32 -5.34 -1.64 1.93
CA GLY A 32 -5.90 -2.55 0.92
C GLY A 32 -5.18 -3.90 0.83
N CYS A 33 -3.91 -3.96 1.23
CA CYS A 33 -3.12 -5.19 1.29
C CYS A 33 -2.49 -5.46 2.66
N ALA A 34 -2.86 -4.71 3.70
CA ALA A 34 -2.25 -4.79 5.02
C ALA A 34 -0.70 -4.80 4.99
N GLY A 35 -0.11 -4.05 4.06
CA GLY A 35 1.36 -3.95 3.94
C GLY A 35 2.06 -4.98 3.07
N THR A 36 1.35 -5.99 2.54
CA THR A 36 2.00 -7.07 1.77
C THR A 36 2.35 -6.65 0.34
N GLY A 37 1.74 -5.59 -0.19
CA GLY A 37 1.85 -5.17 -1.58
C GLY A 37 1.02 -6.02 -2.55
N THR A 38 0.42 -7.11 -2.10
CA THR A 38 -0.34 -8.03 -2.94
C THR A 38 -1.66 -8.41 -2.30
N VAL A 39 -2.66 -8.68 -3.15
CA VAL A 39 -3.95 -9.23 -2.74
C VAL A 39 -4.20 -10.54 -3.47
N LEU A 40 -5.05 -11.40 -2.92
CA LEU A 40 -5.48 -12.62 -3.61
C LEU A 40 -6.19 -12.22 -4.92
N ALA A 41 -5.83 -12.90 -6.00
CA ALA A 41 -6.31 -12.58 -7.35
C ALA A 41 -7.80 -12.87 -7.51
#